data_AF-A0A7S7NPH2-F1
#
_entry.id   AF-A0A7S7NPH2-F1
#
_cell.length_a   1.000
_cell.length_b   1.000
_cell.length_c   1.000
_cell.angle_alpha   90.00
_cell.angle_beta   90.00
_cell.angle_gamma   90.00
#
_symmetry.space_group_name_H-M   'P 1'
#
loop_
_entity.id
_entity.type
_entity.pdbx_description
1 polymer ?
#
loop_
_entity_poly.entity_id
_entity_poly.type
_entity_poly.pdbx_seq_one_letter_code
_entity_poly.pdbx_strand_id
1 'polypeptide(L)' 'MPATLYTTIQRLLEHSLTEEVEGPDDADSRRRYHRVTTDGSAALRLELDRMAASLAKTRSMSLRTAEPR' A
#
# COMPACT_ATOMS: atom_id res chain seq x y z
N MET A 1 -15.46 -11.01 2.46
CA MET A 1 -16.40 -9.92 2.10
C MET A 1 -15.80 -9.14 0.94
N PRO A 2 -16.40 -9.16 -0.26
CA PRO A 2 -15.91 -8.46 -1.46
C PRO A 2 -15.87 -6.91 -1.36
N ALA A 3 -16.15 -6.34 -0.19
CA ALA A 3 -16.19 -4.91 0.05
C ALA A 3 -14.83 -4.26 0.39
N THR A 4 -13.73 -5.00 0.62
CA THR A 4 -12.46 -4.41 1.08
C THR A 4 -11.66 -3.73 -0.02
N LEU A 5 -11.69 -4.24 -1.25
CA LEU A 5 -10.93 -3.65 -2.35
C LEU A 5 -11.51 -2.30 -2.76
N TYR A 6 -12.80 -2.25 -3.10
CA TYR A 6 -13.43 -1.02 -3.58
C TYR A 6 -13.45 0.08 -2.51
N THR A 7 -13.67 -0.28 -1.24
CA THR A 7 -13.59 0.71 -0.15
C THR A 7 -12.17 1.21 0.06
N THR A 8 -11.16 0.37 -0.13
CA THR A 8 -9.75 0.80 -0.07
C THR A 8 -9.42 1.74 -1.22
N ILE A 9 -9.78 1.39 -2.46
CA ILE A 9 -9.57 2.25 -3.63
C ILE A 9 -10.29 3.59 -3.44
N GLN A 10 -11.53 3.58 -2.94
CA GLN A 10 -12.27 4.80 -2.65
C GLN A 10 -11.53 5.69 -1.65
N ARG A 11 -11.01 5.14 -0.55
CA ARG A 11 -10.22 5.92 0.42
C ARG A 11 -8.92 6.47 -0.18
N LEU A 12 -8.25 5.69 -1.02
CA LEU A 12 -7.04 6.16 -1.71
C LEU A 12 -7.35 7.34 -2.66
N LEU A 13 -8.49 7.30 -3.34
CA LEU A 13 -9.01 8.42 -4.15
C LEU A 13 -9.36 9.63 -3.27
N GLU A 14 -10.09 9.43 -2.17
CA GLU A 14 -10.46 10.50 -1.21
C GLU A 14 -9.22 11.20 -0.63
N HIS A 15 -8.12 10.47 -0.44
CA HIS A 15 -6.84 11.00 0.03
C HIS A 15 -5.89 11.45 -1.10
N SER A 16 -6.32 11.44 -2.36
CA SER A 16 -5.48 11.80 -3.53
C SER A 16 -4.20 10.97 -3.68
N LEU A 17 -4.17 9.76 -3.13
CA LEU A 17 -3.04 8.82 -3.23
C LEU A 17 -3.12 7.99 -4.52
N THR A 18 -4.31 7.89 -5.10
CA THR A 18 -4.53 7.33 -6.43
C THR A 18 -5.45 8.24 -7.23
N GLU A 19 -5.40 8.12 -8.55
CA GLU A 19 -6.30 8.80 -9.49
C GLU A 19 -6.85 7.78 -10.49
N GLU A 20 -8.05 8.05 -11.04
CA GLU A 20 -8.61 7.25 -12.13
C GLU A 20 -8.05 7.72 -13.47
N VAL A 21 -7.68 6.78 -14.33
CA VAL A 21 -7.09 7.03 -15.65
C VAL A 21 -7.85 6.24 -16.71
N GLU A 22 -7.77 6.70 -17.97
CA GLU A 22 -8.29 5.92 -19.08
C GLU A 22 -7.53 4.60 -19.21
N GLY A 23 -8.30 3.54 -19.47
CA GLY A 23 -7.76 2.24 -19.78
C GLY A 23 -7.20 2.18 -21.21
N PRO A 24 -6.56 1.08 -21.58
CA PRO A 24 -6.22 0.78 -22.98
C PRO A 24 -7.44 0.89 -23.91
N ASP A 25 -7.23 1.23 -25.19
CA ASP A 25 -8.29 1.45 -26.18
C ASP A 25 -9.25 0.24 -26.36
N ASP A 26 -8.76 -0.98 -26.11
CA ASP A 26 -9.50 -2.24 -26.22
C ASP A 26 -10.09 -2.73 -24.88
N ALA A 27 -10.05 -1.91 -23.84
CA ALA A 27 -10.50 -2.30 -22.51
C ALA A 27 -12.03 -2.38 -22.39
N ASP A 28 -12.50 -3.34 -21.57
CA ASP A 28 -13.91 -3.41 -21.13
C ASP A 28 -14.29 -2.10 -20.42
N SER A 29 -15.33 -1.43 -20.94
CA SER A 29 -15.80 -0.12 -20.46
C SER A 29 -16.27 -0.11 -19.00
N ARG A 30 -16.49 -1.28 -18.39
CA ARG A 30 -16.84 -1.40 -16.96
C ARG A 30 -15.61 -1.42 -16.06
N ARG A 31 -14.40 -1.55 -16.62
CA ARG A 31 -13.16 -1.63 -15.86
C ARG A 31 -12.58 -0.23 -15.64
N ARG A 32 -12.52 0.18 -14.39
CA ARG A 32 -11.82 1.40 -13.96
C ARG A 32 -10.33 1.11 -13.77
N TYR A 33 -9.49 2.00 -14.29
CA TYR A 33 -8.04 1.93 -14.13
C TYR A 33 -7.60 3.03 -13.19
N HIS A 34 -6.67 2.69 -12.30
CA HIS A 34 -6.15 3.64 -11.32
C HIS A 34 -4.64 3.70 -11.40
N ARG A 35 -4.11 4.90 -11.25
CA ARG A 35 -2.67 5.16 -11.14
C ARG A 35 -2.37 5.68 -9.73
N VAL A 36 -1.22 5.30 -9.18
CA VAL A 36 -0.72 5.89 -7.93
C VAL A 36 -0.15 7.27 -8.24
N THR A 37 -0.57 8.28 -7.47
CA THR A 37 -0.08 9.65 -7.63
C THR A 37 1.36 9.78 -7.13
N THR A 38 1.99 10.93 -7.37
CA THR A 38 3.32 11.24 -6.79
C THR A 38 3.27 11.19 -5.26
N ASP A 39 2.25 11.81 -4.67
CA ASP A 39 2.04 11.83 -3.21
C ASP A 39 1.71 10.43 -2.67
N GLY A 40 0.90 9.67 -3.40
CA GLY A 40 0.64 8.26 -3.12
C GLY A 40 1.90 7.41 -3.11
N SER A 41 2.81 7.65 -4.05
CA SER A 41 4.10 6.95 -4.12
C SER A 41 5.02 7.33 -2.97
N ALA A 42 5.02 8.59 -2.55
CA ALA A 42 5.77 9.05 -1.38
C ALA A 42 5.23 8.43 -0.08
N ALA A 43 3.90 8.44 0.10
CA ALA A 43 3.22 7.82 1.24
C ALA A 43 3.48 6.31 1.31
N LEU A 44 3.43 5.62 0.16
CA LEU A 44 3.74 4.19 0.07
C LEU A 44 5.18 3.88 0.52
N ARG A 45 6.17 4.67 0.05
CA ARG A 45 7.57 4.50 0.47
C ARG A 45 7.73 4.66 1.98
N LEU A 46 7.14 5.71 2.55
CA LEU A 46 7.20 5.95 4.00
C LEU A 46 6.60 4.79 4.80
N GLU A 47 5.48 4.24 4.34
CA GLU A 47 4.85 3.10 5.00
C GLU A 47 5.72 1.83 4.91
N LEU A 48 6.32 1.58 3.75
CA LEU A 48 7.26 0.46 3.58
C LEU A 48 8.48 0.60 4.51
N ASP A 49 9.03 1.80 4.65
CA ASP A 49 10.14 2.06 5.58
C ASP A 49 9.74 1.80 7.03
N ARG A 50 8.52 2.19 7.43
CA ARG A 50 7.97 1.90 8.77
C ARG A 50 7.79 0.40 9.00
N MET A 51 7.29 -0.33 8.01
CA MET A 51 7.15 -1.79 8.09
C MET A 51 8.53 -2.46 8.22
N ALA A 52 9.51 -2.04 7.41
CA ALA A 52 10.88 -2.55 7.46
C ALA A 52 11.53 -2.30 8.83
N ALA A 53 11.38 -1.08 9.39
CA ALA A 53 11.86 -0.74 10.72
C ALA A 53 11.23 -1.61 11.82
N SER A 54 9.92 -1.89 11.69
CA SER A 54 9.20 -2.75 12.63
C SER A 54 9.72 -4.20 12.59
N LEU A 55 9.97 -4.73 11.39
CA LEU A 55 10.58 -6.05 11.22
C LEU A 55 12.00 -6.13 11.78
N ALA A 56 12.82 -5.10 11.53
CA ALA A 56 14.18 -5.02 12.07
C ALA A 56 14.17 -5.01 13.61
N LYS A 57 13.27 -4.24 14.22
CA LYS A 57 13.09 -4.20 15.68
C LYS A 57 12.73 -5.58 16.22
N THR A 58 11.73 -6.24 15.66
CA THR A 58 11.29 -7.59 16.07
C THR A 58 12.43 -8.60 15.95
N ARG A 59 13.18 -8.59 14.84
CA ARG A 59 14.34 -9.47 14.65
C ARG A 59 15.40 -9.23 15.72
N SER A 60 15.70 -7.97 16.05
CA SER A 60 16.67 -7.63 17.10
C SER A 60 16.23 -8.03 18.51
N MET A 61 14.92 -8.06 18.78
CA MET A 61 14.37 -8.53 20.06
C MET A 61 14.38 -10.05 20.15
N SER A 62 14.02 -10.76 19.06
CA SER A 62 14.07 -12.22 18.99
C SER A 62 15.49 -12.77 19.20
N LEU A 63 16.52 -12.05 18.76
CA LEU A 63 17.92 -12.43 18.97
C LEU A 63 18.36 -12.26 20.44
N ARG A 64 17.84 -11.25 21.16
CA ARG A 64 18.14 -11.04 22.59
C ARG A 64 17.45 -12.08 23.49
N THR A 65 16.27 -12.55 23.10
CA THR A 65 15.57 -13.62 23.85
C THR A 65 16.23 -14.99 23.66
N ALA A 66 17.11 -15.15 22.67
CA ALA A 66 17.83 -16.39 22.37
C ALA A 66 19.24 -16.46 23.00
N GLU A 67 19.69 -15.45 23.74
CA GLU A 67 20.90 -15.56 24.56
C GLU A 67 20.63 -16.49 25.76
N PRO A 68 21.37 -17.61 25.91
CA PRO A 68 21.24 -18.46 27.08
C PRO A 68 21.91 -17.79 28.29
N ARG A 69 21.22 -17.81 29.43
CA ARG A 69 21.76 -17.44 30.74
C ARG A 69 22.59 -18.57 31.32
#